data_AF-A0A817WW74-F1
#
_entry.id   AF-A0A817WW74-F1
#
_cell.length_a   1.000
_cell.length_b   1.000
_cell.length_c   1.000
_cell.angle_alpha   90.00
_cell.angle_beta   90.00
_cell.angle_gamma   90.00
#
_symmetry.space_group_name_H-M   'P 1'
#
loop_
_entity.id
_entity.type
_entity.pdbx_description
1 polymer ?
#
loop_
_entity_poly.entity_id
_entity_poly.type
_entity_poly.pdbx_seq_one_letter_code
_entity_poly.pdbx_strand_id
1 'polypeptide(L)'
;MSIINVTRDHAQANVVVDGILGAFRTDGIDISKLLMFSRDNPNVNKTVDKMINDAMKKVNAELLNIGTCNLHVIHNGFRAGTTETIWGVENFCMNIWSWFQKSPARQEDFENIADELNDVIEKPILYFSSTRWVLLGKVIDRVLKQYHMFREYFLVYLPSKQQKQIQSNSCYDNIKEKEGPLVHLLYDELCDLYRTVLLYFLSPEKQLTTKKLQIGEEAHRLLVDVSASDRVTLFHDVKLIYHAIVDNLKKHLPLKNTFLKDLHVLDSASRTKPDSADTMIRVGRAIPKLLSDAEIDRIRHEFMMYAAETIDQSWYIKNKYHDSDGNNHTEYQQIDYYWNKT
;
A
#
# COMPACT_ATOMS: atom_id res chain seq x y z
N MET A 1 -23.13 -0.87 -25.63
CA MET A 1 -21.75 -0.96 -25.10
C MET A 1 -21.35 -2.43 -25.15
N SER A 2 -20.79 -2.86 -26.28
CA SER A 2 -20.52 -4.26 -26.55
C SER A 2 -19.20 -4.64 -25.88
N ILE A 3 -19.26 -5.50 -24.86
CA ILE A 3 -18.08 -6.06 -24.22
C ILE A 3 -17.45 -7.02 -25.24
N ILE A 4 -16.29 -6.66 -25.77
CA ILE A 4 -15.49 -7.58 -26.59
C ILE A 4 -15.03 -8.71 -25.65
N ASN A 5 -15.70 -9.85 -25.75
CA ASN A 5 -15.25 -11.10 -25.14
C ASN A 5 -13.98 -11.55 -25.85
N VAL A 6 -12.82 -11.18 -25.31
CA VAL A 6 -11.54 -11.79 -25.70
C VAL A 6 -11.52 -13.19 -25.10
N THR A 7 -11.63 -14.19 -25.97
CA THR A 7 -11.63 -15.62 -25.66
C THR A 7 -10.34 -16.04 -24.96
N ARG A 8 -10.41 -17.12 -24.18
CA ARG A 8 -9.33 -17.75 -23.38
C ARG A 8 -8.24 -18.44 -24.23
N ASP A 9 -7.93 -17.91 -25.40
CA ASP A 9 -6.82 -18.39 -26.24
C ASP A 9 -5.67 -17.37 -26.16
N HIS A 10 -4.44 -17.78 -26.46
CA HIS A 10 -3.27 -16.90 -26.45
C HIS A 10 -3.59 -15.62 -27.23
N ALA A 11 -3.77 -14.48 -26.54
CA ALA A 11 -4.15 -13.22 -27.15
C ALA A 11 -3.01 -12.71 -28.05
N GLN A 12 -3.02 -13.13 -29.31
CA GLN A 12 -2.07 -12.69 -30.32
C GLN A 12 -2.49 -11.30 -30.82
N ALA A 13 -1.50 -10.45 -31.10
CA ALA A 13 -1.74 -9.05 -31.46
C ALA A 13 -2.63 -8.89 -32.70
N ASN A 14 -2.49 -9.78 -33.70
CA ASN A 14 -3.32 -9.79 -34.90
C ASN A 14 -4.82 -9.99 -34.58
N VAL A 15 -5.15 -10.94 -33.70
CA VAL A 15 -6.55 -11.21 -33.31
C VAL A 15 -7.18 -9.97 -32.67
N VAL A 16 -6.41 -9.28 -31.82
CA VAL A 16 -6.87 -8.05 -31.17
C VAL A 16 -7.06 -6.92 -32.18
N VAL A 17 -6.11 -6.73 -33.10
CA VAL A 17 -6.20 -5.71 -34.15
C VAL A 17 -7.39 -5.98 -35.08
N ASP A 18 -7.58 -7.22 -35.51
CA ASP A 18 -8.70 -7.60 -36.37
C ASP A 18 -10.04 -7.34 -35.67
N GLY A 19 -10.13 -7.62 -34.37
CA GLY A 19 -11.30 -7.29 -33.56
C GLY A 19 -11.56 -5.78 -33.48
N ILE A 20 -10.53 -4.97 -33.24
CA ILE A 20 -10.65 -3.49 -33.16
C ILE A 20 -11.07 -2.91 -34.51
N LEU A 21 -10.37 -3.27 -35.59
CA LEU A 21 -10.67 -2.77 -36.94
C LEU A 21 -12.01 -3.29 -37.45
N GLY A 22 -12.38 -4.51 -37.09
CA GLY A 22 -13.71 -5.07 -37.34
C GLY A 22 -14.80 -4.22 -36.68
N ALA A 23 -14.64 -3.91 -35.39
CA ALA A 23 -15.58 -3.04 -34.66
C ALA A 23 -15.69 -1.65 -35.30
N PHE A 24 -14.56 -1.03 -35.69
CA PHE A 24 -14.58 0.26 -36.36
C PHE A 24 -15.36 0.23 -37.67
N ARG A 25 -15.18 -0.82 -38.48
CA ARG A 25 -15.95 -1.00 -39.72
C ARG A 25 -17.44 -1.18 -39.44
N THR A 26 -17.79 -2.00 -38.46
CA THR A 26 -19.19 -2.22 -38.06
C THR A 26 -19.86 -0.93 -37.59
N ASP A 27 -19.15 -0.12 -36.82
CA ASP A 27 -19.66 1.11 -36.23
C ASP A 27 -19.49 2.35 -37.13
N GLY A 28 -18.94 2.19 -38.34
CA GLY A 28 -18.68 3.30 -39.27
C GLY A 28 -17.63 4.30 -38.78
N ILE A 29 -16.74 3.87 -37.89
CA ILE A 29 -15.66 4.70 -37.34
C ILE A 29 -14.51 4.76 -38.35
N ASP A 30 -14.20 5.97 -38.79
CA ASP A 30 -13.07 6.25 -39.66
C ASP A 30 -11.76 6.20 -38.86
N ILE A 31 -10.91 5.23 -39.18
CA ILE A 31 -9.62 5.02 -38.52
C ILE A 31 -8.69 6.24 -38.68
N SER A 32 -8.81 7.03 -39.76
CA SER A 32 -7.96 8.20 -39.97
C SER A 32 -8.21 9.30 -38.93
N LYS A 33 -9.35 9.25 -38.23
CA LYS A 33 -9.72 10.18 -37.16
C LYS A 33 -9.30 9.69 -35.77
N LEU A 34 -8.65 8.53 -35.67
CA LEU A 34 -8.13 8.03 -34.40
C LEU A 34 -6.89 8.84 -33.99
N LEU A 35 -7.05 9.70 -32.99
CA LEU A 35 -5.96 10.56 -32.53
C LEU A 35 -4.86 9.77 -31.80
N MET A 36 -5.25 8.82 -30.95
CA MET A 36 -4.34 8.15 -30.01
C MET A 36 -4.90 6.78 -29.62
N PHE A 37 -4.02 5.82 -29.37
CA PHE A 37 -4.36 4.51 -28.82
C PHE A 37 -3.71 4.31 -27.44
N SER A 38 -4.48 4.48 -26.36
CA SER A 38 -3.98 4.31 -25.00
C SER A 38 -3.88 2.82 -24.63
N ARG A 39 -2.68 2.38 -24.21
CA ARG A 39 -2.36 0.97 -23.90
C ARG A 39 -1.42 0.83 -22.69
N ASP A 40 -1.53 -0.30 -21.98
CA ASP A 40 -0.62 -0.73 -20.92
C ASP A 40 0.67 -1.36 -21.48
N ASN A 41 1.69 -1.65 -20.66
CA ASN A 41 3.03 -1.98 -21.17
C ASN A 41 3.28 -3.37 -21.83
N PRO A 42 2.42 -4.42 -21.75
CA PRO A 42 2.70 -5.73 -22.34
C PRO A 42 3.11 -5.68 -23.83
N ASN A 43 4.02 -6.58 -24.21
CA ASN A 43 4.58 -6.65 -25.58
C ASN A 43 3.50 -6.86 -26.64
N VAL A 44 2.48 -7.70 -26.36
CA VAL A 44 1.34 -7.90 -27.26
C VAL A 44 0.68 -6.57 -27.61
N ASN A 45 0.42 -5.74 -26.60
CA ASN A 45 -0.25 -4.46 -26.82
C ASN A 45 0.66 -3.47 -27.55
N LYS A 46 2.00 -3.61 -27.49
CA LYS A 46 2.94 -2.74 -28.23
C LYS A 46 2.85 -3.09 -29.71
N THR A 47 2.75 -4.38 -29.99
CA THR A 47 2.52 -4.90 -31.33
C THR A 47 1.15 -4.46 -31.86
N VAL A 48 0.09 -4.48 -31.05
CA VAL A 48 -1.24 -3.95 -31.43
C VAL A 48 -1.15 -2.47 -31.83
N ASP A 49 -0.54 -1.64 -30.98
CA ASP A 49 -0.35 -0.21 -31.25
C ASP A 49 0.40 0.04 -32.56
N LYS A 50 1.52 -0.68 -32.76
CA LYS A 50 2.27 -0.64 -34.02
C LYS A 50 1.41 -1.02 -35.22
N MET A 51 0.66 -2.12 -35.13
CA MET A 51 -0.19 -2.61 -36.22
C MET A 51 -1.34 -1.65 -36.56
N ILE A 52 -1.94 -1.02 -35.56
CA ILE A 52 -2.95 0.04 -35.77
C ILE A 52 -2.30 1.25 -36.44
N ASN A 53 -1.12 1.66 -35.97
CA ASN A 53 -0.39 2.78 -36.59
C ASN A 53 -0.03 2.48 -38.05
N ASP A 54 0.43 1.25 -38.34
CA ASP A 54 0.73 0.80 -39.71
C ASP A 54 -0.54 0.80 -40.59
N ALA A 55 -1.71 0.49 -40.03
CA ALA A 55 -2.99 0.60 -40.74
C ALA A 55 -3.39 2.06 -41.00
N MET A 56 -3.16 2.97 -40.05
CA MET A 56 -3.39 4.40 -40.23
C MET A 56 -2.47 5.02 -41.28
N LYS A 57 -1.20 4.61 -41.32
CA LYS A 57 -0.23 5.08 -42.32
C LYS A 57 -0.65 4.76 -43.74
N LYS A 58 -1.37 3.65 -43.96
CA LYS A 58 -1.96 3.29 -45.27
C LYS A 58 -3.03 4.27 -45.74
N VAL A 59 -3.64 5.04 -44.83
CA VAL A 59 -4.62 6.09 -45.14
C VAL A 59 -4.07 7.50 -44.89
N ASN A 60 -2.73 7.64 -44.90
CA ASN A 60 -2.03 8.92 -44.70
C ASN A 60 -2.37 9.62 -43.37
N ALA A 61 -2.59 8.83 -42.31
CA ALA A 61 -2.76 9.29 -40.94
C ALA A 61 -1.76 8.58 -40.01
N GLU A 62 -1.51 9.14 -38.83
CA GLU A 62 -0.59 8.56 -37.85
C GLU A 62 -1.12 8.78 -36.42
N LEU A 63 -0.88 7.81 -35.54
CA LEU A 63 -1.21 7.92 -34.13
C LEU A 63 -0.28 8.91 -33.43
N LEU A 64 -0.85 9.74 -32.57
CA LEU A 64 -0.07 10.48 -31.59
C LEU A 64 0.47 9.53 -30.52
N ASN A 65 1.78 9.29 -30.53
CA ASN A 65 2.43 8.41 -29.55
C ASN A 65 2.83 9.20 -28.30
N ILE A 66 2.02 9.11 -27.25
CA ILE A 66 2.32 9.68 -25.93
C ILE A 66 2.95 8.66 -24.96
N GLY A 67 3.40 7.52 -25.47
CA GLY A 67 3.94 6.42 -24.68
C GLY A 67 2.87 5.50 -24.10
N THR A 68 3.28 4.68 -23.13
CA THR A 68 2.40 3.73 -22.45
C THR A 68 1.65 4.38 -21.30
N CYS A 69 0.59 3.72 -20.82
CA CYS A 69 -0.20 4.13 -19.68
C CYS A 69 0.64 4.70 -18.52
N ASN A 70 0.51 6.01 -18.25
CA ASN A 70 1.23 6.70 -17.17
C ASN A 70 0.94 6.10 -15.78
N LEU A 71 -0.24 5.47 -15.60
CA LEU A 71 -0.56 4.73 -14.38
C LEU A 71 0.38 3.53 -14.16
N HIS A 72 0.91 2.91 -15.22
CA HIS A 72 1.89 1.83 -15.09
C HIS A 72 3.27 2.34 -14.65
N VAL A 73 3.68 3.54 -15.09
CA VAL A 73 4.94 4.16 -14.65
C VAL A 73 4.87 4.48 -13.16
N ILE A 74 3.76 5.09 -12.73
CA ILE A 74 3.49 5.36 -11.32
C ILE A 74 3.43 4.04 -10.53
N HIS A 75 2.73 3.02 -11.04
CA HIS A 75 2.64 1.70 -10.41
C HIS A 75 4.02 1.08 -10.18
N ASN A 76 4.90 1.09 -11.19
CA ASN A 76 6.22 0.50 -11.09
C ASN A 76 7.13 1.27 -10.12
N GLY A 77 7.07 2.60 -10.12
CA GLY A 77 7.85 3.42 -9.18
C GLY A 77 7.44 3.18 -7.72
N PHE A 78 6.13 3.10 -7.47
CA PHE A 78 5.61 2.74 -6.16
C PHE A 78 5.97 1.30 -5.76
N ARG A 79 5.81 0.32 -6.66
CA ARG A 79 6.19 -1.09 -6.43
C ARG A 79 7.66 -1.25 -6.08
N ALA A 80 8.55 -0.55 -6.77
CA ALA A 80 9.96 -0.50 -6.40
C ALA A 80 10.10 0.03 -4.98
N GLY A 81 9.45 1.15 -4.65
CA GLY A 81 9.43 1.71 -3.31
C GLY A 81 8.99 0.73 -2.22
N THR A 82 7.84 0.04 -2.36
CA THR A 82 7.41 -0.95 -1.34
C THR A 82 8.30 -2.15 -1.25
N THR A 83 8.90 -2.58 -2.36
CA THR A 83 9.82 -3.72 -2.36
C THR A 83 11.09 -3.42 -1.55
N GLU A 84 11.53 -2.16 -1.53
CA GLU A 84 12.64 -1.71 -0.68
C GLU A 84 12.24 -1.51 0.79
N THR A 85 10.94 -1.48 1.13
CA THR A 85 10.50 -1.35 2.53
C THR A 85 10.60 -2.69 3.27
N ILE A 86 11.07 -2.66 4.52
CA ILE A 86 11.13 -3.82 5.40
C ILE A 86 9.74 -4.37 5.80
N TRP A 87 8.67 -3.60 5.57
CA TRP A 87 7.32 -3.92 6.04
C TRP A 87 6.66 -5.06 5.25
N GLY A 88 6.96 -5.17 3.95
CA GLY A 88 6.36 -6.16 3.06
C GLY A 88 4.82 -6.17 3.13
N VAL A 89 4.20 -4.98 3.11
CA VAL A 89 2.75 -4.76 3.26
C VAL A 89 1.93 -5.55 2.23
N GLU A 90 2.44 -5.66 1.00
CA GLU A 90 1.81 -6.44 -0.05
C GLU A 90 1.68 -7.92 0.35
N ASN A 91 2.77 -8.52 0.82
CA ASN A 91 2.78 -9.91 1.27
C ASN A 91 1.87 -10.12 2.49
N PHE A 92 1.84 -9.16 3.42
CA PHE A 92 0.93 -9.22 4.57
C PHE A 92 -0.53 -9.26 4.13
N CYS A 93 -0.96 -8.32 3.28
CA CYS A 93 -2.33 -8.27 2.78
C CYS A 93 -2.69 -9.52 1.94
N MET A 94 -1.75 -10.03 1.12
CA MET A 94 -1.95 -11.25 0.35
C MET A 94 -2.07 -12.49 1.24
N ASN A 95 -1.31 -12.57 2.32
CA ASN A 95 -1.39 -13.68 3.28
C ASN A 95 -2.73 -13.67 4.01
N ILE A 96 -3.21 -12.51 4.48
CA ILE A 96 -4.55 -12.39 5.08
C ILE A 96 -5.62 -12.88 4.09
N TRP A 97 -5.61 -12.37 2.85
CA TRP A 97 -6.56 -12.81 1.84
C TRP A 97 -6.47 -14.32 1.57
N SER A 98 -5.25 -14.84 1.37
CA SER A 98 -5.01 -16.26 1.08
C SER A 98 -5.47 -17.17 2.23
N TRP A 99 -5.30 -16.72 3.47
CA TRP A 99 -5.69 -17.46 4.67
C TRP A 99 -7.17 -17.81 4.65
N PHE A 100 -8.02 -16.80 4.45
CA PHE A 100 -9.47 -16.93 4.50
C PHE A 100 -10.06 -17.56 3.23
N GLN A 101 -9.49 -17.29 2.06
CA GLN A 101 -9.99 -17.88 0.80
C GLN A 101 -9.84 -19.39 0.73
N LYS A 102 -8.83 -19.95 1.41
CA LYS A 102 -8.55 -21.39 1.37
C LYS A 102 -9.51 -22.23 2.20
N SER A 103 -10.30 -21.64 3.08
CA SER A 103 -11.17 -22.40 3.98
C SER A 103 -12.40 -21.59 4.41
N PRO A 104 -13.61 -22.07 4.08
CA PRO A 104 -14.85 -21.53 4.64
C PRO A 104 -14.89 -21.60 6.17
N ALA A 105 -14.35 -22.68 6.77
CA ALA A 105 -14.29 -22.82 8.23
C ALA A 105 -13.46 -21.71 8.90
N ARG A 106 -12.43 -21.19 8.23
CA ARG A 106 -11.65 -20.05 8.74
C ARG A 106 -12.42 -18.73 8.68
N GLN A 107 -13.33 -18.59 7.71
CA GLN A 107 -14.20 -17.42 7.60
C GLN A 107 -15.24 -17.46 8.72
N GLU A 108 -15.88 -18.61 8.93
CA GLU A 108 -16.82 -18.85 10.04
C GLU A 108 -16.13 -18.62 11.41
N ASP A 109 -14.93 -19.15 11.62
CA ASP A 109 -14.15 -18.88 12.85
C ASP A 109 -13.91 -17.37 13.06
N PHE A 110 -13.67 -16.61 11.99
CA PHE A 110 -13.43 -15.17 12.07
C PHE A 110 -14.72 -14.37 12.31
N GLU A 111 -15.84 -14.81 11.73
CA GLU A 111 -17.18 -14.27 12.02
C GLU A 111 -17.55 -14.46 13.49
N ASN A 112 -17.27 -15.64 14.06
CA ASN A 112 -17.46 -15.89 15.49
C ASN A 112 -16.62 -14.95 16.37
N ILE A 113 -15.38 -14.64 15.97
CA ILE A 113 -14.55 -13.65 16.68
C ILE A 113 -15.13 -12.24 16.58
N ALA A 114 -15.68 -11.85 15.43
CA ALA A 114 -16.36 -10.56 15.29
C ALA A 114 -17.57 -10.46 16.23
N ASP A 115 -18.38 -11.53 16.31
CA ASP A 115 -19.53 -11.63 17.21
C ASP A 115 -19.11 -11.58 18.69
N GLU A 116 -18.06 -12.33 19.08
CA GLU A 116 -17.49 -12.30 20.43
C GLU A 116 -17.00 -10.90 20.83
N LEU A 117 -16.45 -10.14 19.88
CA LEU A 117 -15.99 -8.76 20.07
C LEU A 117 -17.10 -7.71 19.96
N ASN A 118 -18.33 -8.13 19.62
CA ASN A 118 -19.46 -7.24 19.33
C ASN A 118 -19.12 -6.17 18.26
N ASP A 119 -18.44 -6.61 17.20
CA ASP A 119 -18.09 -5.80 16.04
C ASP A 119 -18.59 -6.46 14.75
N VAL A 120 -18.59 -5.71 13.65
CA VAL A 120 -19.10 -6.15 12.35
C VAL A 120 -17.97 -6.17 11.33
N ILE A 121 -17.87 -7.28 10.62
CA ILE A 121 -17.01 -7.41 9.44
C ILE A 121 -17.58 -6.50 8.34
N GLU A 122 -17.09 -5.26 8.25
CA GLU A 122 -17.62 -4.27 7.30
C GLU A 122 -17.50 -4.76 5.85
N LYS A 123 -16.38 -5.41 5.48
CA LYS A 123 -16.11 -5.93 4.12
C LYS A 123 -15.07 -7.06 4.11
N PRO A 124 -15.24 -8.11 3.27
CA PRO A 124 -14.20 -9.12 3.08
C PRO A 124 -12.92 -8.50 2.51
N ILE A 125 -11.78 -9.04 2.91
CA ILE A 125 -10.48 -8.66 2.34
C ILE A 125 -10.49 -9.00 0.85
N LEU A 126 -10.10 -8.04 0.01
CA LEU A 126 -10.08 -8.25 -1.44
C LEU A 126 -8.77 -8.88 -1.86
N TYR A 127 -8.85 -9.71 -2.89
CA TYR A 127 -7.68 -9.97 -3.71
C TYR A 127 -7.23 -8.67 -4.36
N PHE A 128 -5.92 -8.41 -4.36
CA PHE A 128 -5.33 -7.41 -5.22
C PHE A 128 -4.22 -8.06 -6.03
N SER A 129 -4.15 -7.72 -7.32
CA SER A 129 -3.04 -8.15 -8.15
C SER A 129 -1.84 -7.27 -7.85
N SER A 130 -0.65 -7.87 -7.77
CA SER A 130 0.63 -7.15 -7.68
C SER A 130 0.91 -6.24 -8.88
N THR A 131 0.10 -6.34 -9.95
CA THR A 131 0.14 -5.46 -11.13
C THR A 131 -0.85 -4.28 -11.08
N ARG A 132 -1.72 -4.21 -10.05
CA ARG A 132 -2.80 -3.22 -9.93
C ARG A 132 -2.83 -2.59 -8.54
N TRP A 133 -1.74 -1.91 -8.19
CA TRP A 133 -1.55 -1.29 -6.87
C TRP A 133 -2.70 -0.40 -6.42
N VAL A 134 -3.40 0.33 -7.30
CA VAL A 134 -4.49 1.24 -6.88
C VAL A 134 -5.53 0.54 -6.00
N LEU A 135 -5.64 -0.79 -6.09
CA LEU A 135 -6.46 -1.61 -5.21
C LEU A 135 -5.85 -1.86 -3.81
N LEU A 136 -4.52 -1.90 -3.67
CA LEU A 136 -3.80 -2.11 -2.42
C LEU A 136 -4.23 -1.12 -1.34
N GLY A 137 -4.38 0.17 -1.66
CA GLY A 137 -4.86 1.16 -0.69
C GLY A 137 -6.25 0.82 -0.12
N LYS A 138 -7.15 0.28 -0.95
CA LYS A 138 -8.47 -0.20 -0.52
C LYS A 138 -8.38 -1.48 0.31
N VAL A 139 -7.40 -2.34 0.04
CA VAL A 139 -7.15 -3.54 0.84
C VAL A 139 -6.61 -3.16 2.20
N ILE A 140 -5.63 -2.26 2.26
CA ILE A 140 -5.05 -1.73 3.49
C ILE A 140 -6.14 -1.08 4.35
N ASP A 141 -7.01 -0.22 3.79
CA ASP A 141 -8.12 0.39 4.54
C ASP A 141 -9.03 -0.65 5.19
N ARG A 142 -9.37 -1.74 4.46
CA ARG A 142 -10.18 -2.85 5.00
C ARG A 142 -9.44 -3.63 6.08
N VAL A 143 -8.14 -3.83 5.91
CA VAL A 143 -7.30 -4.50 6.92
C VAL A 143 -7.24 -3.67 8.19
N LEU A 144 -7.00 -2.36 8.08
CA LEU A 144 -6.90 -1.45 9.22
C LEU A 144 -8.19 -1.36 10.03
N LYS A 145 -9.35 -1.26 9.36
CA LYS A 145 -10.67 -1.21 10.03
C LYS A 145 -10.98 -2.46 10.84
N GLN A 146 -10.47 -3.60 10.42
CA GLN A 146 -10.72 -4.91 11.04
C GLN A 146 -9.48 -5.42 11.79
N TYR A 147 -8.46 -4.57 11.99
CA TYR A 147 -7.14 -5.00 12.47
C TYR A 147 -7.21 -5.59 13.87
N HIS A 148 -8.04 -5.03 14.75
CA HIS A 148 -8.22 -5.55 16.09
C HIS A 148 -8.80 -6.98 16.10
N MET A 149 -9.80 -7.26 15.25
CA MET A 149 -10.32 -8.63 15.06
C MET A 149 -9.25 -9.57 14.47
N PHE A 150 -8.44 -9.10 13.52
CA PHE A 150 -7.33 -9.90 12.99
C PHE A 150 -6.31 -10.22 14.08
N ARG A 151 -5.99 -9.27 14.96
CA ARG A 151 -5.12 -9.55 16.10
C ARG A 151 -5.73 -10.61 16.99
N GLU A 152 -6.98 -10.47 17.40
CA GLU A 152 -7.64 -11.48 18.25
C GLU A 152 -7.64 -12.87 17.60
N TYR A 153 -7.99 -12.93 16.31
CA TYR A 153 -8.04 -14.18 15.56
C TYR A 153 -6.66 -14.84 15.42
N PHE A 154 -5.66 -14.11 14.92
CA PHE A 154 -4.35 -14.67 14.63
C PHE A 154 -3.48 -14.86 15.88
N LEU A 155 -3.62 -14.01 16.91
CA LEU A 155 -2.76 -14.04 18.10
C LEU A 155 -3.34 -14.76 19.30
N VAL A 156 -4.67 -14.84 19.40
CA VAL A 156 -5.33 -15.39 20.58
C VAL A 156 -6.08 -16.65 20.20
N TYR A 157 -7.03 -16.55 19.27
CA TYR A 157 -7.88 -17.68 18.89
C TYR A 157 -7.09 -18.83 18.27
N LEU A 158 -6.29 -18.57 17.23
CA LEU A 158 -5.55 -19.62 16.53
C LEU A 158 -4.55 -20.36 17.44
N PRO A 159 -3.70 -19.67 18.24
CA PRO A 159 -2.80 -20.33 19.19
C PRO A 159 -3.51 -21.09 20.31
N SER A 160 -4.69 -20.63 20.73
CA SER A 160 -5.39 -21.22 21.88
C SER A 160 -6.31 -22.38 21.49
N LYS A 161 -6.98 -22.27 20.34
CA LYS A 161 -8.07 -23.17 19.94
C LYS A 161 -7.80 -23.95 18.65
N GLN A 162 -6.92 -23.47 17.77
CA GLN A 162 -6.69 -24.04 16.43
C GLN A 162 -5.22 -24.32 16.11
N GLN A 163 -4.45 -24.83 17.08
CA GLN A 163 -3.00 -25.10 16.97
C GLN A 163 -2.62 -25.98 15.77
N LYS A 164 -3.49 -26.96 15.42
CA LYS A 164 -3.28 -27.82 14.24
C LYS A 164 -3.35 -27.06 12.91
N GLN A 165 -4.11 -25.96 12.83
CA GLN A 165 -4.24 -25.16 11.60
C GLN A 165 -3.00 -24.29 11.33
N ILE A 166 -2.27 -23.93 12.39
CA ILE A 166 -1.10 -23.05 12.31
C ILE A 166 0.23 -23.80 12.29
N GLN A 167 0.23 -25.09 12.60
CA GLN A 167 1.44 -25.90 12.58
C GLN A 167 2.06 -25.94 11.18
N SER A 168 3.32 -25.48 11.07
CA SER A 168 4.08 -25.40 9.82
C SER A 168 3.38 -24.64 8.70
N ASN A 169 2.58 -23.63 9.05
CA ASN A 169 1.80 -22.86 8.09
C ASN A 169 2.48 -21.53 7.79
N SER A 170 3.23 -21.49 6.69
CA SER A 170 3.99 -20.30 6.27
C SER A 170 3.14 -19.04 6.11
N CYS A 171 1.84 -19.16 5.80
CA CYS A 171 0.94 -18.01 5.71
C CYS A 171 0.71 -17.39 7.09
N TYR A 172 0.49 -18.23 8.11
CA TYR A 172 0.35 -17.81 9.49
C TYR A 172 1.67 -17.25 10.03
N ASP A 173 2.79 -17.93 9.82
CA ASP A 173 4.10 -17.50 10.31
C ASP A 173 4.46 -16.11 9.75
N ASN A 174 4.21 -15.87 8.45
CA ASN A 174 4.43 -14.55 7.84
C ASN A 174 3.50 -13.44 8.36
N ILE A 175 2.30 -13.78 8.84
CA ILE A 175 1.38 -12.82 9.49
C ILE A 175 1.89 -12.54 10.90
N LYS A 176 2.26 -13.58 11.63
CA LYS A 176 2.75 -13.54 13.02
C LYS A 176 4.11 -12.83 13.17
N GLU A 177 5.07 -13.09 12.30
CA GLU A 177 6.42 -12.51 12.40
C GLU A 177 6.46 -11.00 12.17
N LYS A 178 5.42 -10.43 11.55
CA LYS A 178 5.29 -9.00 11.25
C LYS A 178 4.59 -8.19 12.35
N GLU A 179 4.42 -8.75 13.55
CA GLU A 179 3.52 -8.26 14.60
C GLU A 179 4.08 -7.26 15.61
N GLY A 180 5.03 -6.42 15.24
CA GLY A 180 5.08 -5.12 15.92
C GLY A 180 3.95 -4.26 15.37
N PRO A 181 2.96 -3.77 16.15
CA PRO A 181 2.18 -2.62 15.74
C PRO A 181 3.11 -1.39 15.78
N LEU A 182 4.02 -1.32 14.83
CA LEU A 182 4.88 -0.18 14.55
C LEU A 182 4.07 0.90 13.83
N VAL A 183 2.79 1.04 14.18
CA VAL A 183 1.86 1.92 13.49
C VAL A 183 2.27 3.39 13.63
N HIS A 184 3.05 3.70 14.66
CA HIS A 184 3.73 4.97 14.83
C HIS A 184 4.95 5.13 13.92
N LEU A 185 5.78 4.09 13.73
CA LEU A 185 6.80 4.11 12.68
C LEU A 185 6.16 4.23 11.30
N LEU A 186 5.03 3.57 11.04
CA LEU A 186 4.29 3.73 9.80
C LEU A 186 3.85 5.18 9.58
N TYR A 187 3.45 5.91 10.62
CA TYR A 187 3.09 7.32 10.49
C TYR A 187 4.30 8.19 10.15
N ASP A 188 5.41 8.05 10.87
CA ASP A 188 6.62 8.85 10.64
C ASP A 188 7.24 8.53 9.29
N GLU A 189 7.26 7.26 8.90
CA GLU A 189 7.79 6.81 7.62
C GLU A 189 6.85 7.18 6.46
N LEU A 190 5.53 7.19 6.66
CA LEU A 190 4.61 7.79 5.70
C LEU A 190 4.85 9.30 5.58
N CYS A 191 5.13 9.98 6.69
CA CYS A 191 5.49 11.39 6.68
C CYS A 191 6.82 11.64 5.97
N ASP A 192 7.82 10.78 6.14
CA ASP A 192 9.15 10.92 5.54
C ASP A 192 9.17 10.51 4.08
N LEU A 193 8.47 9.44 3.69
CA LEU A 193 8.21 9.12 2.29
C LEU A 193 7.48 10.28 1.61
N TYR A 194 6.43 10.80 2.26
CA TYR A 194 5.68 11.95 1.76
C TYR A 194 6.56 13.20 1.65
N ARG A 195 7.35 13.54 2.67
CA ARG A 195 8.30 14.67 2.64
C ARG A 195 9.34 14.48 1.54
N THR A 196 9.89 13.28 1.38
CA THR A 196 10.89 12.97 0.36
C THR A 196 10.31 13.17 -1.05
N VAL A 197 9.16 12.56 -1.31
CA VAL A 197 8.43 12.73 -2.57
C VAL A 197 8.09 14.20 -2.81
N LEU A 198 7.57 14.90 -1.80
CA LEU A 198 7.28 16.32 -1.88
C LEU A 198 8.51 17.20 -2.12
N LEU A 199 9.65 16.91 -1.47
CA LEU A 199 10.87 17.70 -1.60
C LEU A 199 11.40 17.64 -3.04
N TYR A 200 11.21 16.52 -3.74
CA TYR A 200 11.44 16.41 -5.18
C TYR A 200 10.52 17.32 -6.01
N PHE A 201 9.29 17.55 -5.57
CA PHE A 201 8.31 18.38 -6.28
C PHE A 201 8.28 19.86 -5.87
N LEU A 202 8.65 20.22 -4.63
CA LEU A 202 8.40 21.53 -4.03
C LEU A 202 9.64 22.40 -3.82
N SER A 203 10.84 21.84 -3.65
CA SER A 203 12.04 22.66 -3.47
C SER A 203 12.41 23.33 -4.80
N PRO A 204 12.43 24.66 -4.92
CA PRO A 204 12.73 25.35 -6.19
C PRO A 204 14.10 24.98 -6.76
N GLU A 205 15.03 24.62 -5.86
CA GLU A 205 16.43 24.29 -6.14
C GLU A 205 16.59 22.82 -6.57
N LYS A 206 15.65 21.95 -6.17
CA LYS A 206 15.58 20.53 -6.57
C LYS A 206 14.49 20.25 -7.59
N GLN A 207 13.63 21.22 -7.91
CA GLN A 207 12.66 21.12 -8.98
C GLN A 207 13.41 20.85 -10.28
N LEU A 208 13.04 19.77 -10.95
CA LEU A 208 13.57 19.47 -12.27
C LEU A 208 13.27 20.65 -13.17
N THR A 209 14.31 21.23 -13.77
CA THR A 209 14.15 22.17 -14.88
C THR A 209 13.26 21.53 -15.94
N THR A 210 12.55 22.30 -16.75
CA THR A 210 11.71 21.77 -17.85
C THR A 210 12.45 20.75 -18.73
N LYS A 211 13.76 20.90 -18.92
CA LYS A 211 14.62 19.94 -19.63
C LYS A 211 14.83 18.56 -18.96
N LYS A 212 14.58 18.46 -17.66
CA LYS A 212 14.76 17.26 -16.83
C LYS A 212 13.44 16.63 -16.39
N LEU A 213 12.30 17.28 -16.70
CA LEU A 213 10.97 16.74 -16.44
C LEU A 213 10.73 15.54 -17.36
N GLN A 214 10.44 14.40 -16.75
CA GLN A 214 10.36 13.13 -17.46
C GLN A 214 8.99 12.99 -18.13
N ILE A 215 8.93 13.38 -19.41
CA ILE A 215 7.72 13.29 -20.25
C ILE A 215 7.72 12.06 -21.17
N GLY A 216 8.79 11.27 -21.12
CA GLY A 216 9.01 10.13 -22.00
C GLY A 216 9.76 10.50 -23.27
N GLU A 217 10.55 9.57 -23.80
CA GLU A 217 11.46 9.80 -24.93
C GLU A 217 10.71 10.12 -26.23
N GLU A 218 9.50 9.59 -26.39
CA GLU A 218 8.66 9.89 -27.55
C GLU A 218 8.04 11.28 -27.51
N ALA A 219 7.58 11.73 -26.33
CA ALA A 219 7.11 13.10 -26.17
C ALA A 219 8.25 14.09 -26.45
N HIS A 220 9.49 13.76 -26.08
CA HIS A 220 10.65 14.56 -26.46
C HIS A 220 10.87 14.64 -27.98
N ARG A 221 10.68 13.54 -28.73
CA ARG A 221 10.76 13.56 -30.20
C ARG A 221 9.68 14.44 -30.82
N LEU A 222 8.44 14.30 -30.37
CA LEU A 222 7.32 15.08 -30.90
C LEU A 222 7.45 16.59 -30.61
N LEU A 223 8.14 16.96 -29.53
CA LEU A 223 8.38 18.37 -29.18
C LEU A 223 9.46 19.04 -30.04
N VAL A 224 10.19 18.33 -30.90
CA VAL A 224 11.21 18.93 -31.77
C VAL A 224 10.58 19.95 -32.72
N ASP A 225 9.43 19.59 -33.29
CA ASP A 225 8.70 20.37 -34.30
C ASP A 225 7.69 21.37 -33.71
N VAL A 226 7.53 21.37 -32.39
CA VAL A 226 6.60 22.26 -31.67
C VAL A 226 7.26 23.62 -31.41
N SER A 227 6.48 24.69 -31.51
CA SER A 227 6.98 26.05 -31.28
C SER A 227 7.59 26.19 -29.87
N ALA A 228 8.54 27.12 -29.70
CA ALA A 228 9.16 27.35 -28.39
C ALA A 228 8.14 27.78 -27.32
N SER A 229 7.10 28.54 -27.73
CA SER A 229 6.01 28.98 -26.86
C SER A 229 5.18 27.79 -26.36
N ASP A 230 4.76 26.92 -27.28
CA ASP A 230 3.87 25.79 -26.94
C ASP A 230 4.60 24.73 -26.12
N ARG A 231 5.92 24.55 -26.34
CA ARG A 231 6.75 23.70 -25.48
C ARG A 231 6.74 24.19 -24.03
N VAL A 232 6.87 25.49 -23.80
CA VAL A 232 6.83 26.08 -22.44
C VAL A 232 5.48 25.82 -21.79
N THR A 233 4.38 26.02 -22.52
CA THR A 233 3.02 25.73 -22.04
C THR A 233 2.84 24.25 -21.70
N LEU A 234 3.28 23.33 -22.56
CA LEU A 234 3.16 21.90 -22.30
C LEU A 234 3.91 21.48 -21.04
N PHE A 235 5.14 21.95 -20.82
CA PHE A 235 5.87 21.65 -19.60
C PHE A 235 5.26 22.31 -18.36
N HIS A 236 4.60 23.46 -18.52
CA HIS A 236 3.78 24.06 -17.46
C HIS A 236 2.60 23.16 -17.09
N ASP A 237 1.88 22.63 -18.08
CA ASP A 237 0.74 21.74 -17.86
C ASP A 237 1.17 20.41 -17.22
N VAL A 238 2.29 19.83 -17.67
CA VAL A 238 2.88 18.64 -17.03
C VAL A 238 3.18 18.94 -15.55
N LYS A 239 3.73 20.12 -15.24
CA LYS A 239 3.96 20.53 -13.86
C LYS A 239 2.66 20.63 -13.07
N LEU A 240 1.59 21.16 -13.65
CA LEU A 240 0.25 21.21 -13.03
C LEU A 240 -0.31 19.81 -12.73
N ILE A 241 -0.06 18.82 -13.59
CA ILE A 241 -0.44 17.42 -13.33
C ILE A 241 0.29 16.88 -12.10
N TYR A 242 1.60 17.11 -11.99
CA TYR A 242 2.33 16.70 -10.78
C TYR A 242 1.81 17.41 -9.52
N HIS A 243 1.47 18.70 -9.60
CA HIS A 243 0.81 19.41 -8.51
C HIS A 243 -0.53 18.76 -8.12
N ALA A 244 -1.37 18.40 -9.10
CA ALA A 244 -2.64 17.74 -8.85
C ALA A 244 -2.47 16.35 -8.19
N ILE A 245 -1.45 15.58 -8.61
CA ILE A 245 -1.10 14.30 -7.97
C ILE A 245 -0.69 14.52 -6.52
N VAL A 246 0.20 15.48 -6.27
CA VAL A 246 0.64 15.84 -4.92
C VAL A 246 -0.54 16.24 -4.02
N ASP A 247 -1.46 17.04 -4.53
CA ASP A 247 -2.65 17.47 -3.78
C ASP A 247 -3.65 16.33 -3.57
N ASN A 248 -3.71 15.37 -4.48
CA ASN A 248 -4.50 14.16 -4.30
C ASN A 248 -3.90 13.28 -3.19
N LEU A 249 -2.58 13.06 -3.20
CA LEU A 249 -1.87 12.32 -2.14
C LEU A 249 -2.04 12.98 -0.77
N LYS A 250 -1.97 14.32 -0.69
CA LYS A 250 -2.26 15.11 0.53
C LYS A 250 -3.61 14.80 1.14
N LYS A 251 -4.63 14.66 0.29
CA LYS A 251 -6.02 14.49 0.73
C LYS A 251 -6.33 13.08 1.20
N HIS A 252 -5.63 12.08 0.66
CA HIS A 252 -5.98 10.67 0.88
C HIS A 252 -4.99 9.91 1.76
N LEU A 253 -3.76 10.39 1.96
CA LEU A 253 -2.85 9.82 2.95
C LEU A 253 -3.28 10.26 4.36
N PRO A 254 -3.17 9.39 5.39
CA PRO A 254 -3.61 9.69 6.76
C PRO A 254 -2.66 10.64 7.52
N LEU A 255 -2.00 11.56 6.82
CA LEU A 255 -0.99 12.48 7.37
C LEU A 255 -1.56 13.47 8.41
N LYS A 256 -2.89 13.61 8.48
CA LYS A 256 -3.59 14.45 9.46
C LYS A 256 -4.23 13.65 10.59
N ASN A 257 -4.07 12.32 10.61
CA ASN A 257 -4.67 11.49 11.64
C ASN A 257 -3.94 11.72 12.97
N THR A 258 -4.61 12.40 13.90
CA THR A 258 -4.05 12.78 15.20
C THR A 258 -3.78 11.57 16.08
N PHE A 259 -4.62 10.53 16.01
CA PHE A 259 -4.41 9.30 16.76
C PHE A 259 -3.14 8.58 16.31
N LEU A 260 -2.96 8.38 14.99
CA LEU A 260 -1.75 7.74 14.46
C LEU A 260 -0.48 8.54 14.78
N LYS A 261 -0.57 9.87 14.73
CA LYS A 261 0.51 10.75 15.16
C LYS A 261 0.83 10.58 16.64
N ASP A 262 -0.18 10.55 17.50
CA ASP A 262 0.00 10.47 18.95
C ASP A 262 0.55 9.10 19.40
N LEU A 263 0.38 8.04 18.60
CA LEU A 263 0.99 6.73 18.88
C LEU A 263 2.53 6.76 18.84
N HIS A 264 3.16 7.82 18.32
CA HIS A 264 4.61 8.05 18.40
C HIS A 264 5.14 8.07 19.84
N VAL A 265 4.28 8.33 20.83
CA VAL A 265 4.62 8.22 22.25
C VAL A 265 5.09 6.82 22.68
N LEU A 266 4.78 5.79 21.89
CA LEU A 266 5.18 4.40 22.13
C LEU A 266 6.65 4.12 21.78
N ASP A 267 7.27 4.97 20.95
CA ASP A 267 8.71 4.90 20.68
C ASP A 267 9.51 5.31 21.93
N SER A 268 10.54 4.53 22.26
CA SER A 268 11.37 4.72 23.45
C SER A 268 12.08 6.07 23.47
N ALA A 269 12.51 6.58 22.31
CA ALA A 269 13.12 7.90 22.18
C ALA A 269 12.10 9.04 22.38
N SER A 270 10.82 8.75 22.20
CA SER A 270 9.74 9.73 22.19
C SER A 270 8.95 9.76 23.50
N ARG A 271 9.02 8.68 24.27
CA ARG A 271 8.50 8.57 25.64
C ARG A 271 9.10 9.62 26.60
N THR A 272 10.36 9.98 26.43
CA THR A 272 11.07 10.92 27.33
C THR A 272 10.79 12.39 26.99
N LYS A 273 10.01 12.67 25.94
CA LYS A 273 9.66 14.04 25.54
C LYS A 273 8.75 14.70 26.59
N PRO A 274 8.82 16.02 26.79
CA PRO A 274 8.03 16.71 27.80
C PRO A 274 6.50 16.58 27.65
N ASP A 275 6.01 16.35 26.42
CA ASP A 275 4.59 16.25 26.07
C ASP A 275 4.09 14.79 25.94
N SER A 276 4.94 13.81 26.25
CA SER A 276 4.63 12.39 26.07
C SER A 276 3.46 11.93 26.95
N ALA A 277 3.38 12.38 28.20
CA ALA A 277 2.28 12.05 29.11
C ALA A 277 0.93 12.56 28.59
N ASP A 278 0.87 13.78 28.07
CA ASP A 278 -0.37 14.33 27.51
C ASP A 278 -0.72 13.66 26.18
N THR A 279 0.28 13.20 25.43
CA THR A 279 0.10 12.40 24.21
C THR A 279 -0.49 11.03 24.52
N MET A 280 0.01 10.35 25.55
CA MET A 280 -0.56 9.07 26.03
C MET A 280 -2.02 9.21 26.46
N ILE A 281 -2.39 10.33 27.13
CA ILE A 281 -3.79 10.61 27.47
C ILE A 281 -4.66 10.74 26.21
N ARG A 282 -4.18 11.42 25.16
CA ARG A 282 -4.92 11.56 23.90
C ARG A 282 -5.12 10.20 23.23
N VAL A 283 -4.10 9.34 23.25
CA VAL A 283 -4.21 7.94 22.79
C VAL A 283 -5.27 7.18 23.60
N GLY A 284 -5.19 7.24 24.93
CA GLY A 284 -6.15 6.55 25.82
C GLY A 284 -7.59 7.00 25.61
N ARG A 285 -7.82 8.31 25.42
CA ARG A 285 -9.15 8.87 25.09
C ARG A 285 -9.65 8.49 23.70
N ALA A 286 -8.75 8.25 22.76
CA ALA A 286 -9.09 7.95 21.38
C ALA A 286 -9.44 6.46 21.15
N ILE A 287 -9.23 5.58 22.13
CA ILE A 287 -9.60 4.16 22.08
C ILE A 287 -10.92 3.99 22.87
N PRO A 288 -12.09 4.03 22.21
CA PRO A 288 -13.37 3.99 22.91
C PRO A 288 -13.58 2.61 23.55
N LYS A 289 -14.24 2.57 24.72
CA LYS A 289 -14.64 1.36 25.48
C LYS A 289 -13.53 0.60 26.21
N LEU A 290 -12.26 1.01 26.12
CA LEU A 290 -11.17 0.30 26.79
C LEU A 290 -10.84 0.87 28.17
N LEU A 291 -11.04 2.18 28.37
CA LEU A 291 -10.63 2.90 29.59
C LEU A 291 -11.71 3.91 29.99
N SER A 292 -12.04 3.97 31.28
CA SER A 292 -12.84 5.01 31.90
C SER A 292 -12.03 6.29 32.15
N ASP A 293 -12.70 7.42 32.35
CA ASP A 293 -12.03 8.70 32.67
C ASP A 293 -11.11 8.59 33.90
N ALA A 294 -11.52 7.80 34.90
CA ALA A 294 -10.72 7.55 36.10
C ALA A 294 -9.51 6.65 35.87
N GLU A 295 -9.49 5.84 34.81
CA GLU A 295 -8.35 5.03 34.39
C GLU A 295 -7.39 5.86 33.52
N ILE A 296 -7.91 6.78 32.70
CA ILE A 296 -7.11 7.70 31.89
C ILE A 296 -6.22 8.61 32.76
N ASP A 297 -6.74 9.13 33.87
CA ASP A 297 -5.95 9.96 34.79
C ASP A 297 -4.87 9.17 35.54
N ARG A 298 -5.11 7.88 35.79
CA ARG A 298 -4.12 6.96 36.38
C ARG A 298 -3.01 6.63 35.40
N ILE A 299 -3.36 6.36 34.14
CA ILE A 299 -2.40 6.11 33.07
C ILE A 299 -1.41 7.26 32.90
N ARG A 300 -1.84 8.51 33.07
CA ARG A 300 -0.92 9.66 33.02
C ARG A 300 0.22 9.52 34.04
N HIS A 301 -0.12 9.21 35.29
CA HIS A 301 0.85 9.08 36.37
C HIS A 301 1.74 7.85 36.20
N GLU A 302 1.14 6.71 35.83
CA GLU A 302 1.86 5.47 35.54
C GLU A 302 2.84 5.66 34.37
N PHE A 303 2.40 6.33 33.31
CA PHE A 303 3.23 6.63 32.15
C PHE A 303 4.37 7.59 32.48
N MET A 304 4.14 8.61 33.33
CA MET A 304 5.22 9.50 33.78
C MET A 304 6.28 8.75 34.60
N MET A 305 5.87 7.77 35.40
CA MET A 305 6.82 6.93 36.14
C MET A 305 7.59 6.02 35.20
N TYR A 306 6.89 5.34 34.29
CA TYR A 306 7.50 4.53 33.23
C TYR A 306 8.44 5.33 32.32
N ALA A 307 8.14 6.61 32.05
CA ALA A 307 8.98 7.48 31.25
C ALA A 307 10.26 7.93 31.98
N ALA A 308 10.19 8.05 33.31
CA ALA A 308 11.31 8.42 34.17
C ALA A 308 12.18 7.21 34.59
N GLU A 309 11.68 5.99 34.39
CA GLU A 309 12.44 4.77 34.66
C GLU A 309 13.59 4.59 33.67
N THR A 310 14.80 4.45 34.21
CA THR A 310 15.90 3.82 33.50
C THR A 310 15.56 2.33 33.41
N ILE A 311 14.92 1.94 32.32
CA ILE A 311 14.64 0.53 32.06
C ILE A 311 15.99 -0.12 31.75
N ASP A 312 16.55 -0.81 32.74
CA ASP A 312 17.61 -1.79 32.50
C ASP A 312 17.05 -2.80 31.48
N GLN A 313 17.88 -3.37 30.60
CA GLN A 313 17.46 -4.27 29.52
C GLN A 313 16.92 -5.63 30.03
N SER A 314 16.20 -5.65 31.14
CA SER A 314 15.64 -6.83 31.78
C SER A 314 14.46 -7.36 30.96
N TRP A 315 14.82 -8.16 29.94
CA TRP A 315 14.25 -9.46 29.58
C TRP A 315 12.84 -9.79 30.08
N TYR A 316 11.89 -10.03 29.16
CA TYR A 316 10.65 -10.74 29.46
C TYR A 316 10.73 -12.21 29.00
N ILE A 317 9.94 -13.10 29.62
CA ILE A 317 9.96 -14.54 29.32
C ILE A 317 9.29 -14.77 27.97
N LYS A 318 10.10 -15.15 26.97
CA LYS A 318 9.66 -15.45 25.60
C LYS A 318 9.05 -16.84 25.51
N ASN A 319 9.68 -17.83 26.14
CA ASN A 319 9.19 -19.22 26.17
C ASN A 319 9.60 -19.92 27.46
N LYS A 320 8.79 -20.89 27.88
CA LYS A 320 9.18 -21.92 28.84
C LYS A 320 9.07 -23.27 28.15
N TYR A 321 10.14 -24.06 28.15
CA TYR A 321 10.13 -25.37 27.51
C TYR A 321 10.95 -26.38 28.32
N HIS A 322 10.67 -27.66 28.09
CA HIS A 322 11.42 -28.77 28.65
C HIS A 322 12.44 -29.24 27.62
N ASP A 323 13.69 -29.44 28.03
CA ASP A 323 14.64 -30.16 27.17
C ASP A 323 14.35 -31.66 27.15
N SER A 324 15.07 -32.39 26.30
CA SER A 324 14.96 -33.85 26.16
C SER A 324 15.27 -34.62 27.45
N ASP A 325 15.91 -33.96 28.41
CA ASP A 325 16.29 -34.52 29.71
C ASP A 325 15.29 -34.12 30.82
N GLY A 326 14.22 -33.40 30.48
CA GLY A 326 13.15 -32.99 31.39
C GLY A 326 13.45 -31.73 32.20
N ASN A 327 14.54 -31.01 31.93
CA ASN A 327 14.88 -29.78 32.65
C ASN A 327 14.07 -28.59 32.12
N ASN A 328 13.67 -27.72 33.04
CA ASN A 328 12.94 -26.50 32.72
C ASN A 328 13.89 -25.42 32.20
N HIS A 329 13.71 -24.98 30.96
CA HIS A 329 14.41 -23.85 30.37
C HIS A 329 13.45 -22.67 30.19
N THR A 330 13.93 -21.48 30.49
CA THR A 330 13.22 -20.22 30.27
C THR A 330 14.01 -19.40 29.25
N GLU A 331 13.46 -19.24 28.05
CA GLU A 331 14.01 -18.37 27.02
C GLU A 331 13.56 -16.94 27.30
N TYR A 332 14.51 -16.01 27.37
CA TYR A 332 14.25 -14.61 27.61
C TYR A 332 14.38 -13.81 26.30
N GLN A 333 13.60 -12.73 26.13
CA GLN A 333 13.76 -11.77 25.04
C GLN A 333 13.74 -10.33 25.56
N GLN A 334 14.55 -9.45 24.98
CA GLN A 334 14.57 -8.03 25.33
C GLN A 334 13.23 -7.37 24.95
N ILE A 335 12.68 -6.52 25.83
CA ILE A 335 11.48 -5.71 25.54
C ILE A 335 11.68 -4.85 24.28
N ASP A 336 12.92 -4.41 24.05
CA ASP A 336 13.30 -3.54 22.95
C ASP A 336 13.66 -4.29 21.66
N TYR A 337 13.49 -5.61 21.65
CA TYR A 337 13.78 -6.44 20.49
C TYR A 337 13.04 -5.98 19.22
N TYR A 338 11.80 -5.50 19.36
CA TYR A 338 11.01 -4.98 18.24
C TYR A 338 11.36 -3.53 17.90
N TRP A 339 11.95 -2.78 18.85
CA TRP A 339 12.30 -1.36 18.72
C TRP A 339 13.67 -1.13 18.09
N ASN A 340 14.61 -2.07 18.25
CA ASN A 340 16.00 -1.95 17.78
C ASN A 340 16.31 -2.69 16.47
N LYS A 341 15.30 -3.18 15.74
CA LYS A 341 15.50 -3.74 14.40
C LYS A 341 15.49 -2.61 13.36
N THR A 342 16.62 -1.90 13.25
CA THR A 342 16.96 -1.12 12.04
C THR A 342 17.56 -2.01 10.97
#